data_AF-A0A558R9I5-F1
#
_entry.id   AF-A0A558R9I5-F1
#
_cell.length_a   1.000
_cell.length_b   1.000
_cell.length_c   1.000
_cell.angle_alpha   90.00
_cell.angle_beta   90.00
_cell.angle_gamma   90.00
#
_symmetry.space_group_name_H-M   'P 1'
#
loop_
_entity.id
_entity.type
_entity.pdbx_description
1 polymer ?
#
loop_
_entity_poly.entity_id
_entity_poly.type
_entity_poly.pdbx_seq_one_letter_code
_entity_poly.pdbx_strand_id
1 'polypeptide(L)'
;MQIDRRNILAFAAASTVAWPCRAPAATLAIPAVDRLELTVLVDSTTAVFGTPTDTPLIKVTPPPIARDYHRAFAGQWGYSLLARSSIGAAARTTLVDFGYTPEALLNNMALLGIDSGTVDAMVLSHGHYDHFGGLDGLLATGRIRRGTPLFVGGEEAFCARVRGTDPDGPPFGAIDRPALLRAGVVPVISGEPRVVAGQGFTTGRIPFVSPERPRVPTAMLPGQGCDRALLDPAKREGSFLIDDAVHELGTAYNVAGRGLVVIGSCSHRGIINTVRQAQAVSGIDKVHAIVGGFHLVPPQTAAQARETVALMQAIDPDVIIPGHCSGETFIAAAQAAMPGKVIRSIVGTRYLFRA
;
A
#
# COMPACT_ATOMS: atom_id res chain seq x y z
N MET A 1 -35.01 71.95 2.56
CA MET A 1 -36.17 71.18 2.06
C MET A 1 -35.89 69.71 2.35
N GLN A 2 -36.73 69.08 3.18
CA GLN A 2 -36.66 67.67 3.56
C GLN A 2 -36.70 66.74 2.34
N ILE A 3 -36.15 65.54 2.49
CA ILE A 3 -36.57 64.20 2.00
C ILE A 3 -35.35 63.28 2.20
N ASP A 4 -35.39 62.02 2.63
CA ASP A 4 -36.27 61.21 3.47
C ASP A 4 -35.42 59.94 3.74
N ARG A 5 -35.47 59.41 4.97
CA ARG A 5 -34.82 58.14 5.34
C ARG A 5 -35.78 57.01 5.00
N ARG A 6 -35.59 56.31 3.88
CA ARG A 6 -36.20 54.99 3.67
C ARG A 6 -35.51 54.18 2.57
N ASN A 7 -35.06 53.01 2.99
CA ASN A 7 -34.88 51.76 2.22
C ASN A 7 -33.78 51.73 1.15
N ILE A 8 -32.74 50.91 1.38
CA ILE A 8 -32.48 49.67 0.62
C ILE A 8 -31.59 48.79 1.53
N LEU A 9 -32.23 47.81 2.19
CA LEU A 9 -31.59 46.62 2.73
C LEU A 9 -31.43 45.65 1.56
N ALA A 10 -30.22 45.51 1.01
CA ALA A 10 -29.91 44.46 0.05
C ALA A 10 -29.49 43.21 0.83
N PHE A 11 -30.37 42.21 0.82
CA PHE A 11 -30.13 40.85 1.28
C PHE A 11 -28.95 40.22 0.53
N ALA A 12 -27.90 39.83 1.25
CA ALA A 12 -26.94 38.84 0.78
C ALA A 12 -27.51 37.45 1.07
N ALA A 13 -28.24 36.88 0.12
CA ALA A 13 -28.62 35.47 0.15
C ALA A 13 -27.43 34.65 -0.37
N ALA A 14 -26.62 34.12 0.55
CA ALA A 14 -25.62 33.10 0.23
C ALA A 14 -26.36 31.80 -0.09
N SER A 15 -26.42 31.44 -1.37
CA SER A 15 -26.89 30.14 -1.83
C SER A 15 -25.90 29.06 -1.40
N THR A 16 -26.20 28.36 -0.30
CA THR A 16 -25.54 27.12 0.08
C THR A 16 -25.95 26.02 -0.90
N VAL A 17 -25.08 25.73 -1.86
CA VAL A 17 -25.21 24.52 -2.67
C VAL A 17 -24.89 23.34 -1.75
N ALA A 18 -25.94 22.70 -1.22
CA ALA A 18 -25.81 21.47 -0.46
C ALA A 18 -25.39 20.36 -1.44
N TRP A 19 -24.17 19.85 -1.28
CA TRP A 19 -23.79 18.61 -1.94
C TRP A 19 -24.67 17.46 -1.42
N PRO A 20 -25.16 16.58 -2.31
CA PRO A 20 -25.90 15.41 -1.88
C PRO A 20 -24.98 14.54 -1.01
N CYS A 21 -25.36 14.40 0.26
CA CYS A 21 -24.72 13.50 1.20
C CYS A 21 -24.93 12.07 0.67
N ARG A 22 -23.91 11.50 0.03
CA ARG A 22 -23.87 10.05 -0.22
C ARG A 22 -23.98 9.35 1.14
N ALA A 23 -24.88 8.38 1.24
CA ALA A 23 -24.93 7.50 2.40
C ALA A 23 -23.53 6.92 2.67
N PRO A 24 -23.08 6.82 3.94
CA PRO A 24 -21.80 6.21 4.25
C PRO A 24 -21.80 4.79 3.68
N ALA A 25 -20.76 4.45 2.92
CA ALA A 25 -20.55 3.08 2.45
C ALA A 25 -20.58 2.14 3.66
N ALA A 26 -21.22 0.98 3.52
CA ALA A 26 -21.33 0.03 4.61
C ALA A 26 -19.94 -0.29 5.18
N THR A 27 -19.72 -0.02 6.47
CA THR A 27 -18.47 -0.31 7.17
C THR A 27 -18.25 -1.82 7.15
N LEU A 28 -17.06 -2.25 6.71
CA LEU A 28 -16.66 -3.65 6.75
C LEU A 28 -16.35 -4.00 8.21
N ALA A 29 -16.95 -5.08 8.74
CA ALA A 29 -16.60 -5.54 10.08
C ALA A 29 -15.15 -6.04 10.09
N ILE A 30 -14.23 -5.23 10.64
CA ILE A 30 -12.81 -5.55 10.69
C ILE A 30 -12.47 -6.21 12.03
N PRO A 31 -12.00 -7.48 12.03
CA PRO A 31 -11.53 -8.14 13.24
C PRO A 31 -10.35 -7.39 13.87
N ALA A 32 -10.34 -7.30 15.20
CA ALA A 32 -9.19 -6.80 15.93
C ALA A 32 -8.19 -7.96 16.15
N VAL A 33 -6.93 -7.76 15.76
CA VAL A 33 -5.85 -8.72 15.97
C VAL A 33 -5.13 -8.43 17.28
N ASP A 34 -4.75 -9.48 18.01
CA ASP A 34 -3.94 -9.36 19.24
C ASP A 34 -2.49 -9.02 18.92
N ARG A 35 -2.03 -9.47 17.75
CA ARG A 35 -0.66 -9.37 17.27
C ARG A 35 -0.63 -9.15 15.76
N LEU A 36 0.24 -8.26 15.32
CA LEU A 36 0.66 -8.11 13.93
C LEU A 36 2.18 -7.97 13.86
N GLU A 37 2.83 -8.82 13.08
CA GLU A 37 4.24 -8.70 12.74
C GLU A 37 4.40 -8.46 11.24
N LEU A 38 5.06 -7.36 10.86
CA LEU A 38 5.42 -7.07 9.48
C LEU A 38 6.91 -7.35 9.29
N THR A 39 7.26 -8.18 8.32
CA THR A 39 8.66 -8.47 7.95
C THR A 39 8.94 -7.91 6.57
N VAL A 40 9.97 -7.06 6.44
CA VAL A 40 10.38 -6.48 5.15
C VAL A 40 11.13 -7.53 4.34
N LEU A 41 10.55 -7.99 3.23
CA LEU A 41 11.19 -8.97 2.36
C LEU A 41 11.99 -8.31 1.25
N VAL A 42 11.46 -7.23 0.66
CA VAL A 42 12.12 -6.45 -0.38
C VAL A 42 11.87 -4.98 -0.13
N ASP A 43 12.94 -4.19 -0.18
CA ASP A 43 12.98 -2.74 -0.13
C ASP A 43 14.34 -2.27 -0.69
N SER A 44 14.50 -0.97 -0.92
CA SER A 44 15.71 -0.35 -1.45
C SER A 44 16.86 -0.30 -0.43
N THR A 45 16.55 -0.36 0.87
CA THR A 45 17.53 -0.17 1.96
C THR A 45 17.90 -1.48 2.64
N THR A 46 19.19 -1.81 2.65
CA THR A 46 19.77 -2.90 3.43
C THR A 46 20.72 -2.35 4.49
N ALA A 47 20.68 -2.91 5.69
CA ALA A 47 21.60 -2.58 6.78
C ALA A 47 21.59 -3.71 7.81
N VAL A 48 22.75 -4.02 8.40
CA VAL A 48 22.87 -5.05 9.46
C VAL A 48 22.81 -4.43 10.86
N PHE A 49 23.11 -3.14 10.98
CA PHE A 49 23.23 -2.43 12.26
C PHE A 49 21.98 -1.60 12.62
N GLY A 50 20.80 -2.10 12.26
CA GLY A 50 19.55 -1.48 12.69
C GLY A 50 19.47 -1.41 14.22
N THR A 51 18.89 -0.34 14.76
CA THR A 51 18.75 -0.17 16.21
C THR A 51 17.54 -0.98 16.70
N PRO A 52 17.73 -2.04 17.51
CA PRO A 52 16.60 -2.75 18.09
C PRO A 52 15.82 -1.83 19.03
N THR A 53 14.50 -1.98 19.03
CA THR A 53 13.60 -1.18 19.86
C THR A 53 12.55 -2.11 20.48
N ASP A 54 12.20 -1.92 21.76
CA ASP A 54 11.09 -2.63 22.41
C ASP A 54 10.33 -1.62 23.28
N THR A 55 9.26 -1.07 22.73
CA THR A 55 8.40 -0.08 23.39
C THR A 55 6.98 -0.64 23.53
N PRO A 56 6.10 0.03 24.29
CA PRO A 56 4.68 -0.30 24.29
C PRO A 56 4.00 -0.13 22.92
N LEU A 57 4.56 0.67 22.02
CA LEU A 57 3.99 0.95 20.70
C LEU A 57 4.47 -0.05 19.65
N ILE A 58 5.75 -0.43 19.68
CA ILE A 58 6.36 -1.28 18.67
C ILE A 58 7.59 -1.99 19.22
N LYS A 59 7.80 -3.22 18.77
CA LYS A 59 9.07 -3.91 18.85
C LYS A 59 9.71 -4.03 17.46
N VAL A 60 10.92 -3.54 17.32
CA VAL A 60 11.73 -3.58 16.09
C VAL A 60 12.86 -4.59 16.29
N THR A 61 12.86 -5.64 15.48
CA THR A 61 13.96 -6.61 15.41
C THR A 61 14.72 -6.40 14.11
N PRO A 62 15.98 -5.95 14.15
CA PRO A 62 16.82 -5.79 12.96
C PRO A 62 16.99 -7.12 12.19
N PRO A 63 17.43 -7.08 10.92
CA PRO A 63 17.70 -8.30 10.17
C PRO A 63 18.79 -9.13 10.86
N PRO A 64 18.67 -10.46 10.88
CA PRO A 64 19.73 -11.32 11.39
C PRO A 64 20.96 -11.24 10.47
N ILE A 65 22.15 -11.49 11.02
CA ILE A 65 23.33 -11.75 10.19
C ILE A 65 23.19 -13.16 9.60
N ALA A 66 23.37 -13.29 8.29
CA ALA A 66 23.34 -14.57 7.62
C ALA A 66 24.44 -15.49 8.18
N ARG A 67 24.08 -16.75 8.49
CA ARG A 67 25.06 -17.74 8.99
C ARG A 67 26.06 -18.14 7.92
N ASP A 68 25.59 -18.21 6.67
CA ASP A 68 26.42 -18.40 5.51
C ASP A 68 26.97 -17.04 5.07
N TYR A 69 28.28 -16.83 5.23
CA TYR A 69 28.95 -15.57 4.93
C TYR A 69 29.01 -15.26 3.42
N HIS A 70 28.66 -16.22 2.55
CA HIS A 70 28.53 -15.99 1.11
C HIS A 70 27.18 -15.39 0.71
N ARG A 71 26.25 -15.26 1.65
CA ARG A 71 24.90 -14.74 1.39
C ARG A 71 24.64 -13.50 2.23
N ALA A 72 23.91 -12.55 1.65
CA ALA A 72 23.45 -11.34 2.31
C ALA A 72 22.03 -11.02 1.89
N PHE A 73 21.34 -10.19 2.67
CA PHE A 73 20.07 -9.61 2.25
C PHE A 73 20.27 -8.75 0.99
N ALA A 74 19.41 -8.96 0.01
CA ALA A 74 19.40 -8.19 -1.23
C ALA A 74 18.38 -7.04 -1.13
N GLY A 75 18.83 -5.82 -1.43
CA GLY A 75 17.95 -4.66 -1.60
C GLY A 75 17.72 -4.37 -3.09
N GLN A 76 16.52 -3.91 -3.43
CA GLN A 76 16.13 -3.56 -4.80
C GLN A 76 15.12 -2.42 -4.81
N TRP A 77 15.05 -1.67 -5.91
CA TRP A 77 13.87 -0.84 -6.18
C TRP A 77 12.66 -1.76 -6.36
N GLY A 78 11.89 -1.94 -5.30
CA GLY A 78 10.68 -2.75 -5.24
C GLY A 78 10.21 -2.90 -3.80
N TYR A 79 9.04 -3.50 -3.59
CA TYR A 79 8.50 -3.67 -2.25
C TYR A 79 7.86 -5.04 -2.04
N SER A 80 8.08 -5.62 -0.87
CA SER A 80 7.36 -6.81 -0.40
C SER A 80 7.39 -6.91 1.12
N LEU A 81 6.23 -7.21 1.72
CA LEU A 81 6.07 -7.41 3.15
C LEU A 81 5.40 -8.76 3.43
N LEU A 82 5.90 -9.48 4.44
CA LEU A 82 5.18 -10.58 5.04
C LEU A 82 4.47 -10.11 6.32
N ALA A 83 3.15 -10.14 6.34
CA ALA A 83 2.34 -9.87 7.51
C ALA A 83 1.93 -11.17 8.19
N ARG A 84 2.31 -11.34 9.47
CA ARG A 84 1.85 -12.44 10.33
C ARG A 84 0.97 -11.87 11.44
N SER A 85 -0.30 -12.23 11.46
CA SER A 85 -1.26 -11.76 12.45
C SER A 85 -1.86 -12.91 13.25
N SER A 86 -2.40 -12.62 14.43
CA SER A 86 -3.17 -13.61 15.19
C SER A 86 -4.35 -13.03 15.97
N ILE A 87 -5.39 -13.85 16.11
CA ILE A 87 -6.52 -13.68 17.04
C ILE A 87 -6.61 -14.94 17.89
N GLY A 88 -6.32 -14.83 19.18
CA GLY A 88 -6.09 -15.97 20.06
C GLY A 88 -5.05 -16.94 19.48
N ALA A 89 -5.43 -18.21 19.32
CA ALA A 89 -4.57 -19.24 18.72
C ALA A 89 -4.58 -19.23 17.18
N ALA A 90 -5.47 -18.49 16.52
CA ALA A 90 -5.58 -18.47 15.07
C ALA A 90 -4.54 -17.52 14.47
N ALA A 91 -3.43 -18.07 13.95
CA ALA A 91 -2.43 -17.31 13.22
C ALA A 91 -2.70 -17.31 11.70
N ARG A 92 -2.38 -16.19 11.04
CA ARG A 92 -2.52 -16.03 9.58
C ARG A 92 -1.30 -15.35 8.99
N THR A 93 -0.93 -15.76 7.79
CA THR A 93 0.19 -15.17 7.03
C THR A 93 -0.31 -14.58 5.71
N THR A 94 -0.11 -13.28 5.51
CA THR A 94 -0.41 -12.58 4.26
C THR A 94 0.87 -12.04 3.63
N LEU A 95 1.08 -12.29 2.35
CA LEU A 95 2.17 -11.69 1.58
C LEU A 95 1.63 -10.47 0.81
N VAL A 96 2.22 -9.29 1.03
CA VAL A 96 1.84 -8.05 0.35
C VAL A 96 2.97 -7.68 -0.61
N ASP A 97 2.67 -7.64 -1.90
CA ASP A 97 3.62 -7.46 -3.00
C ASP A 97 4.80 -8.46 -3.01
N PHE A 98 5.59 -8.43 -4.08
CA PHE A 98 6.55 -9.47 -4.45
C PHE A 98 7.91 -8.92 -4.91
N GLY A 99 8.14 -7.61 -4.79
CA GLY A 99 9.40 -6.98 -5.19
C GLY A 99 9.69 -7.04 -6.70
N TYR A 100 10.93 -6.76 -7.07
CA TYR A 100 11.34 -6.60 -8.48
C TYR A 100 11.85 -7.88 -9.13
N THR A 101 12.68 -8.68 -8.44
CA THR A 101 13.16 -9.96 -9.00
C THR A 101 12.93 -11.14 -8.07
N PRO A 102 12.74 -12.35 -8.65
CA PRO A 102 12.65 -13.57 -7.85
C PRO A 102 13.88 -13.85 -7.01
N GLU A 103 15.08 -13.53 -7.51
CA GLU A 103 16.34 -13.80 -6.82
C GLU A 103 16.40 -13.08 -5.47
N ALA A 104 16.03 -11.80 -5.42
CA ALA A 104 16.03 -11.05 -4.18
C ALA A 104 14.95 -11.55 -3.22
N LEU A 105 13.71 -11.71 -3.70
CA LEU A 105 12.60 -12.17 -2.87
C LEU A 105 12.92 -13.55 -2.26
N LEU A 106 13.28 -14.53 -3.09
CA LEU A 106 13.52 -15.91 -2.64
C LEU A 106 14.78 -16.02 -1.78
N ASN A 107 15.85 -15.25 -2.10
CA ASN A 107 17.03 -15.19 -1.25
C ASN A 107 16.68 -14.69 0.16
N ASN A 108 15.96 -13.58 0.25
CA ASN A 108 15.63 -12.95 1.52
C ASN A 108 14.66 -13.81 2.34
N MET A 109 13.66 -14.42 1.69
CA MET A 109 12.79 -15.41 2.34
C MET A 109 13.57 -16.59 2.90
N ALA A 110 14.53 -17.14 2.14
CA ALA A 110 15.37 -18.25 2.58
C ALA A 110 16.26 -17.86 3.77
N LEU A 111 16.87 -16.66 3.77
CA LEU A 111 17.67 -16.16 4.89
C LEU A 111 16.84 -15.95 6.18
N LEU A 112 15.56 -15.63 6.02
CA LEU A 112 14.61 -15.46 7.13
C LEU A 112 13.90 -16.77 7.54
N GLY A 113 14.18 -17.89 6.87
CA GLY A 113 13.50 -19.16 7.11
C GLY A 113 12.00 -19.12 6.81
N ILE A 114 11.57 -18.31 5.84
CA ILE A 114 10.17 -18.15 5.46
C ILE A 114 9.83 -19.18 4.38
N ASP A 115 8.88 -20.06 4.70
CA ASP A 115 8.28 -20.97 3.73
C ASP A 115 7.00 -20.37 3.12
N SER A 116 6.98 -20.27 1.79
CA SER A 116 5.85 -19.74 1.03
C SER A 116 4.60 -20.63 1.12
N GLY A 117 4.75 -21.92 1.47
CA GLY A 117 3.62 -22.80 1.77
C GLY A 117 2.77 -22.38 2.96
N THR A 118 3.32 -21.54 3.85
CA THR A 118 2.59 -20.99 5.01
C THR A 118 1.69 -19.80 4.69
N VAL A 119 1.79 -19.24 3.48
CA VAL A 119 1.00 -18.07 3.07
C VAL A 119 -0.48 -18.45 2.91
N ASP A 120 -1.36 -17.77 3.65
CA ASP A 120 -2.82 -17.96 3.61
C ASP A 120 -3.50 -17.08 2.57
N ALA A 121 -2.95 -15.90 2.29
CA ALA A 121 -3.45 -14.96 1.31
C ALA A 121 -2.33 -14.10 0.76
N MET A 122 -2.53 -13.53 -0.42
CA MET A 122 -1.62 -12.59 -1.04
C MET A 122 -2.38 -11.33 -1.46
N VAL A 123 -1.74 -10.18 -1.38
CA VAL A 123 -2.28 -8.91 -1.89
C VAL A 123 -1.25 -8.32 -2.84
N LEU A 124 -1.67 -7.97 -4.05
CA LEU A 124 -0.89 -7.10 -4.92
C LEU A 124 -1.50 -5.70 -4.84
N SER A 125 -0.69 -4.75 -4.40
CA SER A 125 -1.11 -3.36 -4.22
C SER A 125 -1.50 -2.73 -5.55
N HIS A 126 -0.70 -2.90 -6.60
CA HIS A 126 -0.96 -2.35 -7.93
C HIS A 126 -0.14 -3.06 -9.03
N GLY A 127 -0.39 -2.71 -10.30
CA GLY A 127 0.14 -3.42 -11.46
C GLY A 127 1.53 -3.01 -11.95
N HIS A 128 2.42 -2.50 -11.09
CA HIS A 128 3.79 -2.13 -11.50
C HIS A 128 4.81 -3.24 -11.21
N TYR A 129 5.80 -3.37 -12.10
CA TYR A 129 6.73 -4.52 -12.09
C TYR A 129 7.56 -4.62 -10.82
N ASP A 130 7.90 -3.51 -10.20
CA ASP A 130 8.64 -3.47 -8.93
C ASP A 130 7.84 -3.98 -7.71
N HIS A 131 6.56 -4.28 -7.91
CA HIS A 131 5.67 -4.90 -6.91
C HIS A 131 5.25 -6.32 -7.26
N PHE A 132 5.35 -6.78 -8.52
CA PHE A 132 5.00 -8.15 -8.91
C PHE A 132 6.14 -8.96 -9.52
N GLY A 133 7.30 -8.37 -9.81
CA GLY A 133 8.36 -9.02 -10.59
C GLY A 133 8.96 -10.27 -9.94
N GLY A 134 8.92 -10.38 -8.60
CA GLY A 134 9.29 -11.61 -7.89
C GLY A 134 8.23 -12.72 -7.90
N LEU A 135 7.00 -12.44 -8.36
CA LEU A 135 5.87 -13.36 -8.29
C LEU A 135 6.11 -14.62 -9.13
N ASP A 136 6.60 -14.50 -10.36
CA ASP A 136 6.76 -15.65 -11.25
C ASP A 136 7.70 -16.72 -10.67
N GLY A 137 8.83 -16.30 -10.10
CA GLY A 137 9.73 -17.24 -9.45
C GLY A 137 9.19 -17.78 -8.13
N LEU A 138 8.40 -16.99 -7.38
CA LEU A 138 7.67 -17.48 -6.21
C LEU A 138 6.69 -18.59 -6.59
N LEU A 139 5.93 -18.42 -7.67
CA LEU A 139 5.01 -19.43 -8.20
C LEU A 139 5.76 -20.66 -8.69
N ALA A 140 6.89 -20.47 -9.39
CA ALA A 140 7.72 -21.55 -9.90
C ALA A 140 8.32 -22.44 -8.81
N THR A 141 8.38 -21.99 -7.55
CA THR A 141 8.77 -22.85 -6.42
C THR A 141 7.84 -24.04 -6.20
N GLY A 142 6.58 -23.95 -6.67
CA GLY A 142 5.56 -24.98 -6.48
C GLY A 142 5.11 -25.15 -5.02
N ARG A 143 5.51 -24.25 -4.11
CA ARG A 143 5.22 -24.36 -2.67
C ARG A 143 3.97 -23.61 -2.23
N ILE A 144 3.49 -22.66 -3.02
CA ILE A 144 2.23 -21.94 -2.71
C ILE A 144 1.08 -22.94 -2.69
N ARG A 145 0.27 -22.91 -1.63
CA ARG A 145 -0.89 -23.80 -1.50
C ARG A 145 -1.90 -23.50 -2.60
N ARG A 146 -2.42 -24.55 -3.22
CA ARG A 146 -3.52 -24.43 -4.18
C ARG A 146 -4.75 -23.85 -3.47
N GLY A 147 -5.42 -22.91 -4.12
CA GLY A 147 -6.55 -22.17 -3.56
C GLY A 147 -6.15 -20.91 -2.80
N THR A 148 -4.86 -20.58 -2.64
CA THR A 148 -4.44 -19.33 -2.00
C THR A 148 -4.96 -18.12 -2.81
N PRO A 149 -5.73 -17.20 -2.21
CA PRO A 149 -6.27 -16.04 -2.89
C PRO A 149 -5.18 -14.98 -3.13
N LEU A 150 -5.21 -14.34 -4.29
CA LEU A 150 -4.46 -13.13 -4.62
C LEU A 150 -5.44 -11.96 -4.81
N PHE A 151 -5.49 -11.04 -3.85
CA PHE A 151 -6.33 -9.85 -3.93
C PHE A 151 -5.70 -8.79 -4.83
N VAL A 152 -6.50 -8.25 -5.76
CA VAL A 152 -6.12 -7.19 -6.71
C VAL A 152 -7.28 -6.21 -6.87
N GLY A 153 -6.97 -4.90 -6.99
CA GLY A 153 -7.98 -3.83 -6.93
C GLY A 153 -8.81 -3.63 -8.19
N GLY A 154 -8.59 -4.43 -9.23
CA GLY A 154 -9.35 -4.38 -10.48
C GLY A 154 -8.64 -5.13 -11.59
N GLU A 155 -9.37 -5.36 -12.69
CA GLU A 155 -8.81 -6.06 -13.85
C GLU A 155 -7.62 -5.31 -14.46
N GLU A 156 -7.62 -3.97 -14.40
CA GLU A 156 -6.55 -3.16 -14.98
C GLU A 156 -5.18 -3.34 -14.30
N ALA A 157 -5.12 -3.96 -13.11
CA ALA A 157 -3.89 -4.36 -12.47
C ALA A 157 -3.12 -5.41 -13.28
N PHE A 158 -3.80 -6.17 -14.15
CA PHE A 158 -3.20 -7.12 -15.07
C PHE A 158 -2.77 -6.49 -16.40
N CYS A 159 -3.21 -5.27 -16.71
CA CYS A 159 -2.87 -4.66 -17.99
C CYS A 159 -1.37 -4.33 -18.01
N ALA A 160 -0.73 -4.56 -19.16
CA ALA A 160 0.66 -4.19 -19.36
C ALA A 160 0.87 -2.70 -19.09
N ARG A 161 2.00 -2.40 -18.46
CA ARG A 161 2.41 -1.04 -18.12
C ARG A 161 3.55 -0.57 -18.99
N VAL A 162 3.66 0.74 -19.11
CA VAL A 162 4.74 1.47 -19.76
C VAL A 162 5.30 2.47 -18.77
N ARG A 163 6.63 2.57 -18.67
CA ARG A 163 7.24 3.60 -17.83
C ARG A 163 7.11 4.96 -18.51
N GLY A 164 6.63 5.95 -17.77
CA GLY A 164 6.36 7.28 -18.30
C GLY A 164 5.05 7.35 -19.07
N THR A 165 4.89 8.43 -19.84
CA THR A 165 3.65 8.79 -20.54
C THR A 165 3.80 8.80 -22.06
N ASP A 166 4.91 8.28 -22.56
CA ASP A 166 5.17 8.11 -23.98
C ASP A 166 4.57 6.77 -24.45
N PRO A 167 3.73 6.75 -25.50
CA PRO A 167 3.24 5.52 -26.12
C PRO A 167 4.34 4.53 -26.52
N ASP A 168 5.51 5.03 -26.91
CA ASP A 168 6.68 4.23 -27.28
C ASP A 168 7.68 4.07 -26.12
N GLY A 169 7.24 4.41 -24.90
CA GLY A 169 8.02 4.26 -23.68
C GLY A 169 8.41 2.81 -23.41
N PRO A 170 9.44 2.58 -22.57
CA PRO A 170 9.90 1.24 -22.29
C PRO A 170 8.84 0.46 -21.50
N PRO A 171 8.64 -0.83 -21.82
CA PRO A 171 7.64 -1.65 -21.14
C PRO A 171 7.97 -1.78 -19.66
N PHE A 172 6.92 -1.87 -18.85
CA PHE A 172 6.97 -2.07 -17.41
C PHE A 172 6.15 -3.29 -16.96
N GLY A 173 6.11 -4.29 -17.83
CA GLY A 173 5.62 -5.63 -17.55
C GLY A 173 4.10 -5.77 -17.47
N ALA A 174 3.67 -7.03 -17.40
CA ALA A 174 2.33 -7.47 -17.09
C ALA A 174 2.44 -8.78 -16.28
N ILE A 175 1.44 -9.06 -15.44
CA ILE A 175 1.42 -10.29 -14.64
C ILE A 175 1.11 -11.49 -15.56
N ASP A 176 1.85 -12.59 -15.44
CA ASP A 176 1.53 -13.86 -16.11
C ASP A 176 0.33 -14.53 -15.41
N ARG A 177 -0.88 -14.14 -15.81
CA ARG A 177 -2.13 -14.75 -15.30
C ARG A 177 -2.18 -16.27 -15.54
N PRO A 178 -1.80 -16.80 -16.72
CA PRO A 178 -1.65 -18.25 -16.89
C PRO A 178 -0.73 -18.92 -15.84
N ALA A 179 0.39 -18.31 -15.45
CA ALA A 179 1.26 -18.84 -14.38
C ALA A 179 0.55 -18.89 -13.03
N LEU A 180 -0.20 -17.84 -12.67
CA LEU A 180 -1.01 -17.82 -11.44
C LEU A 180 -1.98 -19.00 -11.38
N LEU A 181 -2.74 -19.21 -12.47
CA LEU A 181 -3.73 -20.29 -12.55
C LEU A 181 -3.08 -21.68 -12.52
N ARG A 182 -1.94 -21.87 -13.21
CA ARG A 182 -1.17 -23.13 -13.17
C ARG A 182 -0.69 -23.44 -11.76
N ALA A 183 -0.19 -22.44 -11.03
CA ALA A 183 0.22 -22.56 -9.63
C ALA A 183 -0.97 -22.80 -8.67
N GLY A 184 -2.20 -22.67 -9.14
CA GLY A 184 -3.40 -22.85 -8.33
C GLY A 184 -3.72 -21.65 -7.43
N VAL A 185 -3.14 -20.48 -7.73
CA VAL A 185 -3.49 -19.21 -7.08
C VAL A 185 -4.80 -18.70 -7.66
N VAL A 186 -5.67 -18.16 -6.80
CA VAL A 186 -7.01 -17.70 -7.18
C VAL A 186 -7.07 -16.17 -7.14
N PRO A 187 -7.10 -15.46 -8.29
CA PRO A 187 -7.28 -14.02 -8.29
C PRO A 187 -8.64 -13.63 -7.69
N VAL A 188 -8.62 -12.74 -6.70
CA VAL A 188 -9.80 -12.09 -6.13
C VAL A 188 -9.78 -10.64 -6.60
N ILE A 189 -10.49 -10.39 -7.70
CA ILE A 189 -10.50 -9.10 -8.40
C ILE A 189 -11.65 -8.25 -7.88
N SER A 190 -11.34 -7.17 -7.17
CA SER A 190 -12.35 -6.34 -6.53
C SER A 190 -11.87 -4.93 -6.27
N GLY A 191 -12.60 -3.94 -6.78
CA GLY A 191 -12.44 -2.53 -6.37
C GLY A 191 -13.13 -2.22 -5.03
N GLU A 192 -13.91 -3.14 -4.48
CA GLU A 192 -14.54 -3.00 -3.17
C GLU A 192 -13.62 -3.52 -2.06
N PRO A 193 -13.70 -2.98 -0.83
CA PRO A 193 -12.96 -3.48 0.32
C PRO A 193 -13.21 -4.97 0.58
N ARG A 194 -12.17 -5.71 1.00
CA ARG A 194 -12.25 -7.15 1.28
C ARG A 194 -11.47 -7.52 2.53
N VAL A 195 -12.02 -8.42 3.34
CA VAL A 195 -11.27 -9.07 4.42
C VAL A 195 -10.25 -10.03 3.81
N VAL A 196 -9.01 -9.95 4.30
CA VAL A 196 -7.87 -10.76 3.87
C VAL A 196 -7.50 -11.73 4.99
N ALA A 197 -7.51 -13.03 4.67
CA ALA A 197 -7.22 -14.13 5.60
C ALA A 197 -8.04 -14.10 6.92
N GLY A 198 -9.18 -13.39 6.95
CA GLY A 198 -10.00 -13.24 8.14
C GLY A 198 -9.42 -12.32 9.22
N GLN A 199 -8.33 -11.58 8.96
CA GLN A 199 -7.62 -10.80 9.98
C GLN A 199 -7.12 -9.43 9.51
N GLY A 200 -6.83 -9.27 8.21
CA GLY A 200 -6.53 -7.97 7.60
C GLY A 200 -7.64 -7.57 6.63
N PHE A 201 -7.46 -6.45 5.94
CA PHE A 201 -8.37 -6.04 4.86
C PHE A 201 -7.67 -5.18 3.81
N THR A 202 -8.23 -5.18 2.60
CA THR A 202 -7.89 -4.20 1.56
C THR A 202 -8.84 -3.00 1.64
N THR A 203 -8.33 -1.82 1.33
CA THR A 203 -9.07 -0.54 1.36
C THR A 203 -10.11 -0.39 0.25
N GLY A 204 -10.04 -1.22 -0.80
CA GLY A 204 -10.78 -1.00 -2.05
C GLY A 204 -10.28 0.24 -2.79
N ARG A 205 -11.11 0.80 -3.68
CA ARG A 205 -10.78 2.02 -4.43
C ARG A 205 -10.50 3.19 -3.48
N ILE A 206 -9.39 3.89 -3.72
CA ILE A 206 -8.89 4.97 -2.86
C ILE A 206 -9.25 6.33 -3.48
N PRO A 207 -10.26 7.06 -2.95
CA PRO A 207 -10.64 8.38 -3.48
C PRO A 207 -9.59 9.45 -3.15
N PHE A 208 -9.49 10.50 -3.98
CA PHE A 208 -8.69 11.68 -3.64
C PHE A 208 -9.47 12.58 -2.68
N VAL A 209 -9.19 12.47 -1.38
CA VAL A 209 -9.77 13.30 -0.31
C VAL A 209 -8.78 14.30 0.28
N SER A 210 -7.52 14.22 -0.13
CA SER A 210 -6.42 15.15 0.17
C SER A 210 -5.89 15.81 -1.12
N PRO A 211 -4.95 16.77 -1.02
CA PRO A 211 -4.22 17.33 -2.17
C PRO A 211 -3.27 16.35 -2.88
N GLU A 212 -2.99 15.17 -2.31
CA GLU A 212 -2.07 14.19 -2.91
C GLU A 212 -2.59 13.67 -4.24
N ARG A 213 -1.69 13.51 -5.23
CA ARG A 213 -1.98 13.00 -6.57
C ARG A 213 -0.78 12.17 -7.05
N PRO A 214 -0.96 11.23 -8.00
CA PRO A 214 0.15 10.57 -8.68
C PRO A 214 1.11 11.61 -9.27
N ARG A 215 2.41 11.48 -8.99
CA ARG A 215 3.43 12.45 -9.42
C ARG A 215 4.47 11.88 -10.37
N VAL A 216 4.72 10.56 -10.33
CA VAL A 216 5.50 9.85 -11.34
C VAL A 216 4.52 9.06 -12.20
N PRO A 217 4.01 9.65 -13.29
CA PRO A 217 3.00 8.98 -14.11
C PRO A 217 3.60 7.80 -14.87
N THR A 218 2.82 6.72 -14.94
CA THR A 218 3.02 5.61 -15.86
C THR A 218 1.83 5.57 -16.82
N ALA A 219 1.89 4.67 -17.79
CA ALA A 219 0.77 4.39 -18.66
C ALA A 219 0.42 2.91 -18.66
N MET A 220 -0.82 2.61 -19.05
CA MET A 220 -1.35 1.27 -19.24
C MET A 220 -1.74 1.02 -20.69
N LEU A 221 -1.68 -0.24 -21.09
CA LEU A 221 -2.10 -0.73 -22.40
C LEU A 221 -3.35 -1.63 -22.24
N PRO A 222 -4.57 -1.08 -22.36
CA PRO A 222 -5.80 -1.84 -22.17
C PRO A 222 -5.90 -3.04 -23.12
N GLY A 223 -6.23 -4.22 -22.59
CA GLY A 223 -6.35 -5.47 -23.34
C GLY A 223 -5.03 -6.20 -23.61
N GLN A 224 -3.89 -5.69 -23.16
CA GLN A 224 -2.62 -6.42 -23.15
C GLN A 224 -2.36 -6.96 -21.75
N GLY A 225 -2.33 -8.28 -21.55
CA GLY A 225 -2.19 -8.92 -20.23
C GLY A 225 -3.48 -9.00 -19.39
N CYS A 226 -4.37 -8.01 -19.54
CA CYS A 226 -5.71 -7.99 -18.94
C CYS A 226 -6.82 -8.31 -19.95
N ASP A 227 -7.99 -8.69 -19.44
CA ASP A 227 -9.20 -8.84 -20.25
C ASP A 227 -9.89 -7.48 -20.45
N ARG A 228 -9.88 -6.99 -21.70
CA ARG A 228 -10.51 -5.72 -22.08
C ARG A 228 -12.00 -5.65 -21.74
N ALA A 229 -12.72 -6.77 -21.80
CA ALA A 229 -14.16 -6.80 -21.51
C ALA A 229 -14.46 -6.55 -20.01
N LEU A 230 -13.50 -6.86 -19.14
CA LEU A 230 -13.63 -6.72 -17.69
C LEU A 230 -13.11 -5.36 -17.17
N LEU A 231 -12.56 -4.51 -18.04
CA LEU A 231 -12.18 -3.14 -17.68
C LEU A 231 -13.39 -2.24 -17.44
N ASP A 232 -13.18 -1.12 -16.75
CA ASP A 232 -14.15 -0.03 -16.65
C ASP A 232 -14.58 0.39 -18.07
N PRO A 233 -15.89 0.54 -18.36
CA PRO A 233 -16.37 0.96 -19.68
C PRO A 233 -15.61 2.15 -20.27
N ALA A 234 -15.23 3.13 -19.45
CA ALA A 234 -14.50 4.32 -19.88
C ALA A 234 -13.08 4.03 -20.42
N LYS A 235 -12.52 2.85 -20.12
CA LYS A 235 -11.15 2.44 -20.50
C LYS A 235 -11.11 1.40 -21.63
N ARG A 236 -12.24 0.83 -22.05
CA ARG A 236 -12.28 -0.31 -23.00
C ARG A 236 -11.86 0.04 -24.41
N GLU A 237 -12.12 1.28 -24.83
CA GLU A 237 -11.82 1.74 -26.19
C GLU A 237 -10.38 2.24 -26.34
N GLY A 238 -9.69 2.49 -25.23
CA GLY A 238 -8.30 2.96 -25.23
C GLY A 238 -7.31 1.88 -25.67
N SER A 239 -6.28 2.28 -26.42
CA SER A 239 -5.09 1.46 -26.71
C SER A 239 -3.89 1.84 -25.85
N PHE A 240 -3.88 3.06 -25.33
CA PHE A 240 -2.90 3.63 -24.42
C PHE A 240 -3.61 4.64 -23.51
N LEU A 241 -3.42 4.53 -22.20
CA LEU A 241 -4.01 5.45 -21.23
C LEU A 241 -2.96 5.80 -20.17
N ILE A 242 -2.94 7.05 -19.73
CA ILE A 242 -2.19 7.42 -18.51
C ILE A 242 -2.79 6.67 -17.33
N ASP A 243 -1.94 6.01 -16.54
CA ASP A 243 -2.37 5.22 -15.39
C ASP A 243 -2.85 6.14 -14.26
N ASP A 244 -4.14 6.05 -13.95
CA ASP A 244 -4.78 6.80 -12.85
C ASP A 244 -4.72 6.05 -11.50
N ALA A 245 -4.11 4.86 -11.52
CA ALA A 245 -3.92 3.95 -10.39
C ALA A 245 -5.22 3.58 -9.66
N VAL A 246 -6.39 3.56 -10.33
CA VAL A 246 -7.66 3.25 -9.64
C VAL A 246 -7.72 1.82 -9.10
N HIS A 247 -6.93 0.91 -9.66
CA HIS A 247 -6.68 -0.43 -9.14
C HIS A 247 -5.79 -0.52 -7.91
N GLU A 248 -5.19 0.59 -7.44
CA GLU A 248 -4.32 0.55 -6.27
C GLU A 248 -5.11 0.20 -5.00
N LEU A 249 -4.54 -0.71 -4.21
CA LEU A 249 -5.03 -1.12 -2.90
C LEU A 249 -4.02 -0.76 -1.81
N GLY A 250 -4.50 -0.14 -0.74
CA GLY A 250 -3.86 -0.23 0.58
C GLY A 250 -4.29 -1.50 1.31
N THR A 251 -3.40 -2.05 2.14
CA THR A 251 -3.71 -3.15 3.08
C THR A 251 -3.70 -2.62 4.50
N ALA A 252 -4.59 -3.08 5.36
CA ALA A 252 -4.63 -2.62 6.75
C ALA A 252 -5.06 -3.71 7.73
N TYR A 253 -4.72 -3.49 9.00
CA TYR A 253 -5.07 -4.34 10.13
C TYR A 253 -5.53 -3.46 11.30
N ASN A 254 -6.52 -3.91 12.05
CA ASN A 254 -6.90 -3.29 13.32
C ASN A 254 -6.19 -4.02 14.47
N VAL A 255 -5.21 -3.41 15.12
CA VAL A 255 -4.56 -3.99 16.31
C VAL A 255 -5.36 -3.61 17.54
N ALA A 256 -5.80 -4.61 18.31
CA ALA A 256 -6.69 -4.42 19.46
C ALA A 256 -6.13 -3.36 20.43
N GLY A 257 -6.95 -2.37 20.79
CA GLY A 257 -6.54 -1.26 21.69
C GLY A 257 -5.55 -0.24 21.09
N ARG A 258 -4.96 -0.51 19.92
CA ARG A 258 -3.96 0.34 19.27
C ARG A 258 -4.49 1.10 18.07
N GLY A 259 -5.40 0.50 17.29
CA GLY A 259 -5.96 1.09 16.08
C GLY A 259 -5.30 0.55 14.81
N LEU A 260 -5.42 1.30 13.71
CA LEU A 260 -5.06 0.82 12.38
C LEU A 260 -3.54 0.82 12.14
N VAL A 261 -3.02 -0.30 11.65
CA VAL A 261 -1.74 -0.35 10.93
C VAL A 261 -2.06 -0.36 9.44
N VAL A 262 -1.74 0.73 8.74
CA VAL A 262 -2.04 0.94 7.32
C VAL A 262 -0.76 0.77 6.50
N ILE A 263 -0.81 -0.11 5.51
CA ILE A 263 0.25 -0.40 4.55
C ILE A 263 -0.12 0.23 3.21
N GLY A 264 0.55 1.33 2.87
CA GLY A 264 0.52 1.91 1.53
C GLY A 264 1.78 1.51 0.80
N SER A 265 1.73 0.45 -0.01
CA SER A 265 2.93 -0.13 -0.62
C SER A 265 3.74 0.84 -1.49
N CYS A 266 3.08 1.57 -2.40
CA CYS A 266 3.68 2.74 -3.04
C CYS A 266 2.78 3.98 -2.98
N SER A 267 1.46 3.85 -2.92
CA SER A 267 0.54 4.96 -2.67
C SER A 267 0.52 5.99 -3.80
N HIS A 268 0.40 5.55 -5.06
CA HIS A 268 0.12 6.41 -6.21
C HIS A 268 -1.11 7.29 -6.00
N ARG A 269 -2.12 6.76 -5.29
CA ARG A 269 -3.35 7.45 -4.89
C ARG A 269 -3.15 8.40 -3.70
N GLY A 270 -1.96 8.46 -3.11
CA GLY A 270 -1.60 9.29 -1.95
C GLY A 270 -1.77 8.55 -0.61
N ILE A 271 -0.75 8.60 0.25
CA ILE A 271 -0.76 7.85 1.51
C ILE A 271 -1.83 8.35 2.49
N ILE A 272 -2.09 9.67 2.53
CA ILE A 272 -3.16 10.24 3.35
C ILE A 272 -4.52 9.78 2.85
N ASN A 273 -4.71 9.70 1.52
CA ASN A 273 -5.95 9.17 0.94
C ASN A 273 -6.15 7.69 1.32
N THR A 274 -5.09 6.89 1.26
CA THR A 274 -5.12 5.47 1.68
C THR A 274 -5.52 5.33 3.14
N VAL A 275 -4.94 6.12 4.04
CA VAL A 275 -5.28 6.11 5.47
C VAL A 275 -6.73 6.52 5.70
N ARG A 276 -7.20 7.60 5.06
CA ARG A 276 -8.58 8.07 5.18
C ARG A 276 -9.58 7.03 4.66
N GLN A 277 -9.24 6.32 3.58
CA GLN A 277 -10.04 5.22 3.07
C GLN A 277 -10.07 4.04 4.05
N ALA A 278 -8.93 3.67 4.67
CA ALA A 278 -8.88 2.63 5.68
C ALA A 278 -9.74 2.97 6.92
N GLN A 279 -9.70 4.23 7.38
CA GLN A 279 -10.57 4.74 8.45
C GLN A 279 -12.05 4.62 8.06
N ALA A 280 -12.44 5.09 6.87
CA ALA A 280 -13.82 5.04 6.39
C ALA A 280 -14.37 3.61 6.25
N VAL A 281 -13.56 2.69 5.72
CA VAL A 281 -13.94 1.28 5.55
C VAL A 281 -14.13 0.58 6.89
N SER A 282 -13.24 0.85 7.85
CA SER A 282 -13.22 0.14 9.14
C SER A 282 -14.09 0.77 10.21
N GLY A 283 -14.42 2.06 10.08
CA GLY A 283 -15.03 2.85 11.16
C GLY A 283 -14.07 3.15 12.32
N ILE A 284 -12.76 2.99 12.13
CA ILE A 284 -11.74 3.18 13.17
C ILE A 284 -10.92 4.43 12.86
N ASP A 285 -11.03 5.44 13.72
CA ASP A 285 -10.31 6.71 13.53
C ASP A 285 -8.84 6.63 13.98
N LYS A 286 -8.53 5.85 15.01
CA LYS A 286 -7.15 5.79 15.54
C LYS A 286 -6.23 5.07 14.57
N VAL A 287 -5.15 5.74 14.17
CA VAL A 287 -4.07 5.16 13.36
C VAL A 287 -2.89 4.87 14.26
N HIS A 288 -2.53 3.59 14.38
CA HIS A 288 -1.36 3.17 15.12
C HIS A 288 -0.09 3.33 14.29
N ALA A 289 -0.07 2.83 13.06
CA ALA A 289 1.11 2.92 12.21
C ALA A 289 0.79 3.12 10.73
N ILE A 290 1.68 3.81 10.03
CA ILE A 290 1.67 3.97 8.57
C ILE A 290 2.97 3.40 8.02
N VAL A 291 2.88 2.40 7.13
CA VAL A 291 4.00 1.59 6.67
C VAL A 291 4.01 1.52 5.15
N GLY A 292 5.18 1.54 4.52
CA GLY A 292 5.33 1.31 3.08
C GLY A 292 5.89 2.49 2.29
N GLY A 293 5.70 2.45 0.98
CA GLY A 293 6.07 3.51 0.05
C GLY A 293 4.97 4.56 -0.09
N PHE A 294 5.37 5.84 -0.08
CA PHE A 294 4.41 6.95 -0.14
C PHE A 294 4.40 7.70 -1.48
N HIS A 295 5.22 7.25 -2.44
CA HIS A 295 5.39 7.83 -3.78
C HIS A 295 5.80 9.32 -3.77
N LEU A 296 6.64 9.70 -2.80
CA LEU A 296 7.07 11.09 -2.59
C LEU A 296 8.50 11.37 -3.11
N VAL A 297 8.86 10.69 -4.20
CA VAL A 297 10.15 10.81 -4.92
C VAL A 297 10.10 11.87 -6.03
N PRO A 298 11.25 12.36 -6.53
CA PRO A 298 11.30 13.26 -7.69
C PRO A 298 10.44 12.74 -8.86
N PRO A 299 9.69 13.62 -9.57
CA PRO A 299 9.81 15.08 -9.58
C PRO A 299 9.06 15.81 -8.46
N GLN A 300 8.64 15.13 -7.39
CA GLN A 300 8.03 15.77 -6.23
C GLN A 300 8.94 16.82 -5.58
N THR A 301 8.32 17.91 -5.14
CA THR A 301 8.99 19.03 -4.46
C THR A 301 9.06 18.84 -2.94
N ALA A 302 10.02 19.50 -2.30
CA ALA A 302 10.10 19.55 -0.84
C ALA A 302 8.87 20.20 -0.18
N ALA A 303 8.17 21.11 -0.88
CA ALA A 303 6.93 21.70 -0.39
C ALA A 303 5.80 20.66 -0.29
N GLN A 304 5.65 19.82 -1.32
CA GLN A 304 4.67 18.73 -1.32
C GLN A 304 5.00 17.67 -0.26
N ALA A 305 6.28 17.34 -0.07
CA ALA A 305 6.68 16.45 1.02
C ALA A 305 6.26 17.00 2.39
N ARG A 306 6.45 18.31 2.63
CA ARG A 306 6.00 18.98 3.87
C ARG A 306 4.48 19.06 4.01
N GLU A 307 3.75 19.22 2.90
CA GLU A 307 2.28 19.16 2.90
C GLU A 307 1.77 17.80 3.37
N THR A 308 2.32 16.70 2.82
CA THR A 308 1.99 15.34 3.29
C THR A 308 2.38 15.14 4.76
N VAL A 309 3.52 15.65 5.20
CA VAL A 309 3.92 15.60 6.63
C VAL A 309 2.92 16.33 7.52
N ALA A 310 2.45 17.53 7.14
CA ALA A 310 1.47 18.28 7.91
C ALA A 310 0.12 17.54 8.02
N LEU A 311 -0.33 16.91 6.92
CA LEU A 311 -1.52 16.06 6.93
C LEU A 311 -1.32 14.81 7.80
N MET A 312 -0.12 14.24 7.79
CA MET A 312 0.23 13.09 8.62
C MET A 312 0.31 13.46 10.11
N GLN A 313 0.78 14.65 10.46
CA GLN A 313 0.72 15.20 11.83
C GLN A 313 -0.73 15.34 12.32
N ALA A 314 -1.66 15.73 11.44
CA ALA A 314 -3.08 15.82 11.79
C ALA A 314 -3.75 14.44 11.99
N ILE A 315 -3.17 13.36 11.43
CA ILE A 315 -3.60 11.98 11.73
C ILE A 315 -2.99 11.49 13.05
N ASP A 316 -1.80 12.00 13.40
CA ASP A 316 -1.04 11.68 14.59
C ASP A 316 -0.78 10.17 14.80
N PRO A 317 -0.20 9.45 13.81
CA PRO A 317 0.12 8.03 13.99
C PRO A 317 1.15 7.84 15.10
N ASP A 318 1.11 6.70 15.80
CA ASP A 318 2.13 6.36 16.81
C ASP A 318 3.49 6.09 16.15
N VAL A 319 3.49 5.44 14.97
CA VAL A 319 4.69 5.03 14.24
C VAL A 319 4.56 5.26 12.74
N ILE A 320 5.63 5.68 12.07
CA ILE A 320 5.74 5.73 10.61
C ILE A 320 6.96 4.96 10.18
N ILE A 321 6.77 4.08 9.20
CA ILE A 321 7.82 3.26 8.61
C ILE A 321 7.85 3.52 7.10
N PRO A 322 8.42 4.65 6.65
CA PRO A 322 8.58 4.93 5.24
C PRO A 322 9.62 3.97 4.64
N GLY A 323 9.25 3.36 3.52
CA GLY A 323 10.10 2.51 2.70
C GLY A 323 9.98 2.84 1.22
N HIS A 324 10.66 2.06 0.39
CA HIS A 324 10.50 2.03 -1.06
C HIS A 324 10.51 3.43 -1.71
N CYS A 325 9.36 3.86 -2.26
CA CYS A 325 9.19 5.09 -3.03
C CYS A 325 8.87 6.33 -2.15
N SER A 326 9.10 6.28 -0.83
CA SER A 326 8.84 7.41 0.07
C SER A 326 9.81 8.58 -0.10
N GLY A 327 11.07 8.32 -0.47
CA GLY A 327 12.06 9.35 -0.78
C GLY A 327 12.65 10.10 0.44
N GLU A 328 13.93 10.46 0.33
CA GLU A 328 14.70 11.07 1.43
C GLU A 328 14.16 12.43 1.87
N THR A 329 13.62 13.23 0.96
CA THR A 329 13.06 14.55 1.27
C THR A 329 11.87 14.46 2.22
N PHE A 330 10.97 13.49 2.01
CA PHE A 330 9.87 13.25 2.93
C PHE A 330 10.40 12.72 4.27
N ILE A 331 11.30 11.74 4.24
CA ILE A 331 11.76 11.10 5.47
C ILE A 331 12.46 12.10 6.39
N ALA A 332 13.32 12.96 5.84
CA ALA A 332 13.97 14.02 6.61
C ALA A 332 12.95 15.02 7.20
N ALA A 333 11.95 15.43 6.41
CA ALA A 333 10.90 16.33 6.88
C ALA A 333 10.04 15.70 7.98
N ALA A 334 9.66 14.42 7.84
CA ALA A 334 8.90 13.67 8.82
C ALA A 334 9.69 13.47 10.12
N GLN A 335 10.98 13.16 10.03
CA GLN A 335 11.86 13.04 11.20
C GLN A 335 11.98 14.35 11.98
N ALA A 336 12.07 15.48 11.27
CA ALA A 336 12.13 16.80 11.90
C ALA A 336 10.79 17.21 12.55
N ALA A 337 9.67 16.93 11.88
CA ALA A 337 8.34 17.34 12.32
C ALA A 337 7.73 16.41 13.38
N MET A 338 8.12 15.14 13.40
CA MET A 338 7.59 14.10 14.30
C MET A 338 8.72 13.23 14.86
N PRO A 339 9.60 13.82 15.69
CA PRO A 339 10.77 13.12 16.23
C PRO A 339 10.34 11.90 17.06
N GLY A 340 11.08 10.79 16.91
CA GLY A 340 10.81 9.54 17.63
C GLY A 340 9.69 8.68 17.04
N LYS A 341 8.90 9.19 16.09
CA LYS A 341 7.83 8.41 15.42
C LYS A 341 8.27 7.74 14.13
N VAL A 342 9.35 8.20 13.49
CA VAL A 342 9.79 7.71 12.17
C VAL A 342 10.90 6.66 12.30
N ILE A 343 10.67 5.47 11.76
CA ILE A 343 11.59 4.33 11.76
C ILE A 343 11.95 3.99 10.31
N ARG A 344 13.24 3.87 9.99
CA ARG A 344 13.68 3.48 8.64
C ARG A 344 13.27 2.04 8.33
N SER A 345 12.68 1.83 7.16
CA SER A 345 12.47 0.50 6.59
C SER A 345 13.82 -0.10 6.17
N ILE A 346 14.11 -1.33 6.60
CA ILE A 346 15.33 -2.06 6.26
C ILE A 346 14.94 -3.51 5.95
N VAL A 347 15.43 -4.04 4.82
CA VAL A 347 15.21 -5.44 4.42
C VAL A 347 15.60 -6.40 5.54
N GLY A 348 14.70 -7.34 5.82
CA GLY A 348 14.82 -8.36 6.88
C GLY A 348 14.42 -7.90 8.27
N THR A 349 14.09 -6.61 8.47
CA THR A 349 13.58 -6.12 9.75
C THR A 349 12.17 -6.66 10.03
N ARG A 350 11.90 -6.96 11.30
CA ARG A 350 10.57 -7.36 11.80
C ARG A 350 10.01 -6.28 12.72
N TYR A 351 8.83 -5.79 12.40
CA TYR A 351 8.06 -4.81 13.16
C TYR A 351 6.86 -5.49 13.82
N LEU A 352 6.87 -5.56 15.14
CA LEU A 352 5.85 -6.23 15.92
C LEU A 352 4.97 -5.21 16.66
N PHE A 353 3.68 -5.27 16.37
CA PHE A 353 2.60 -4.54 17.03
C PHE A 353 1.78 -5.54 17.86
N ARG A 354 1.43 -5.16 19.09
CA ARG A 354 0.68 -5.97 20.04
C ARG A 354 -0.36 -5.10 20.76
N ALA A 355 -1.45 -5.72 21.20
CA ALA A 355 -2.39 -5.08 22.12
C ALA A 355 -1.65 -4.53 23.35
#